data_AF-A0A164IP74-F1
#
_entry.id   AF-A0A164IP74-F1
#
_cell.length_a   1.000
_cell.length_b   1.000
_cell.length_c   1.000
_cell.angle_alpha   90.00
_cell.angle_beta   90.00
_cell.angle_gamma   90.00
#
_symmetry.space_group_name_H-M   'P 1'
#
loop_
_entity.id
_entity.type
_entity.pdbx_description
1 polymer ?
#
loop_
_entity_poly.entity_id
_entity_poly.type
_entity_poly.pdbx_seq_one_letter_code
_entity_poly.pdbx_strand_id
1 'polypeptide(L)' 'MMTMETQKPFTIGAHVKVRYSSDPTLPRDKWSKESGVIKEDFGEQITAATGRSWAQAHRFAVALDDGRLVFVDPENLEQA' A
#
# COMPACT_ATOMS: atom_id res chain seq x y z
N MET A 1 -10.16 21.04 -15.44
CA MET A 1 -9.08 21.22 -14.46
C MET A 1 -9.45 20.42 -13.23
N MET A 2 -8.92 19.21 -13.07
CA MET A 2 -9.17 18.40 -11.87
C MET A 2 -8.22 18.91 -10.78
N THR A 3 -8.75 19.46 -9.70
CA THR A 3 -7.99 19.74 -8.49
C THR A 3 -7.44 18.41 -7.98
N MET A 4 -6.15 18.18 -8.19
CA MET A 4 -5.42 17.17 -7.44
C MET A 4 -5.41 17.67 -6.00
N GLU A 5 -6.37 17.23 -5.19
CA GLU A 5 -6.20 17.27 -3.75
C GLU A 5 -4.84 16.62 -3.49
N THR A 6 -3.87 17.45 -3.10
CA THR A 6 -2.53 17.00 -2.75
C THR A 6 -2.68 16.12 -1.53
N GLN A 7 -2.99 14.83 -1.76
CA GLN A 7 -2.97 13.80 -0.74
C GLN A 7 -1.59 13.92 -0.11
N LYS A 8 -1.55 14.40 1.13
CA LYS A 8 -0.31 14.59 1.89
C LYS A 8 0.54 13.33 1.68
N PRO A 9 1.79 13.45 1.20
CA PRO A 9 2.60 12.28 0.93
C PRO A 9 2.73 11.48 2.22
N PHE A 10 2.41 10.20 2.12
CA PHE A 10 2.68 9.24 3.19
C PHE A 10 4.18 9.25 3.49
N THR A 11 4.56 9.36 4.76
CA THR A 11 5.96 9.43 5.20
C THR A 11 6.30 8.26 6.10
N ILE A 12 7.59 7.93 6.17
CA ILE A 12 8.09 6.89 7.07
C ILE A 12 7.71 7.24 8.52
N GLY A 13 7.13 6.27 9.23
CA GLY A 13 6.61 6.45 10.59
C GLY A 13 5.15 6.91 10.67
N ALA A 14 4.50 7.23 9.54
CA ALA A 14 3.07 7.56 9.55
C ALA A 14 2.22 6.32 9.88
N HIS A 15 1.21 6.52 10.74
CA HIS A 15 0.14 5.56 10.93
C HIS A 15 -0.87 5.66 9.78
N VAL A 16 -1.24 4.52 9.24
CA VAL A 16 -2.12 4.39 8.07
C VAL A 16 -3.09 3.24 8.25
N LYS A 17 -4.20 3.29 7.51
CA LYS A 17 -5.04 2.14 7.24
C LYS A 17 -4.69 1.59 5.86
N VAL A 18 -4.46 0.29 5.80
CA VAL A 18 -4.10 -0.44 4.60
C VAL A 18 -5.27 -1.32 4.18
N ARG A 19 -5.75 -1.15 2.95
CA ARG A 19 -6.67 -2.12 2.34
C ARG A 19 -5.85 -3.30 1.85
N TYR A 20 -5.92 -4.44 2.53
CA TYR A 20 -5.12 -5.62 2.23
C TYR A 20 -5.89 -6.92 2.47
N SER A 21 -5.52 -7.96 1.72
CA SER A 21 -5.97 -9.34 1.94
C SER A 21 -4.82 -10.29 1.65
N SER A 22 -4.61 -11.27 2.53
CA SER A 22 -3.71 -12.40 2.25
C SER A 22 -4.38 -13.50 1.43
N ASP A 23 -5.71 -13.45 1.26
CA ASP A 23 -6.45 -14.35 0.38
C ASP A 23 -6.57 -13.73 -1.02
N PRO A 24 -5.93 -14.31 -2.05
CA PRO A 24 -5.95 -13.80 -3.41
C PRO A 24 -7.28 -14.04 -4.15
N THR A 25 -8.17 -14.86 -3.59
CA THR A 25 -9.49 -15.15 -4.19
C THR A 25 -10.56 -14.16 -3.76
N LEU A 26 -10.31 -13.36 -2.71
CA LEU A 26 -11.24 -12.36 -2.22
C LEU A 26 -11.32 -11.16 -3.16
N PRO A 27 -12.53 -10.76 -3.60
CA PRO A 27 -12.74 -9.52 -4.34
C PRO A 27 -12.23 -8.31 -3.55
N ARG A 28 -11.68 -7.32 -4.26
CA ARG A 28 -11.06 -6.12 -3.64
C ARG A 28 -12.00 -5.34 -2.72
N ASP A 29 -13.30 -5.32 -3.00
CA ASP A 29 -14.32 -4.67 -2.17
C ASP A 29 -14.53 -5.36 -0.81
N LYS A 30 -14.06 -6.61 -0.66
CA LYS A 30 -14.10 -7.39 0.58
C LYS A 30 -12.81 -7.35 1.38
N TRP A 31 -11.77 -6.68 0.89
CA TRP A 31 -10.51 -6.60 1.61
C TRP A 31 -10.68 -5.77 2.89
N SER A 32 -10.17 -6.30 3.98
CA SER A 32 -10.16 -5.61 5.27
C SER A 32 -9.28 -4.38 5.22
N LYS A 33 -9.63 -3.38 6.04
CA LYS A 33 -8.76 -2.25 6.33
C LYS A 33 -8.04 -2.50 7.65
N GLU A 34 -6.73 -2.57 7.59
CA GLU A 34 -5.88 -2.91 8.73
C GLU A 34 -4.98 -1.73 9.06
N SER A 35 -4.84 -1.42 10.35
CA SER A 35 -3.96 -0.34 10.80
C SER A 35 -2.49 -0.79 10.81
N GLY A 36 -1.59 0.15 10.54
CA GLY A 36 -0.15 -0.10 10.59
C GLY A 36 0.69 1.16 10.46
N VAL A 37 2.01 0.97 10.40
CA VAL A 37 3.01 2.03 10.31
C VAL A 37 3.89 1.83 9.09
N ILE A 38 4.08 2.90 8.31
CA ILE A 38 5.01 2.88 7.17
C ILE A 38 6.44 2.74 7.67
N LYS A 39 7.14 1.72 7.20
CA LYS A 39 8.55 1.46 7.53
C LYS A 39 9.48 1.92 6.43
N GLU A 40 9.06 1.84 5.18
CA GLU A 40 9.89 2.24 4.04
C GLU A 40 9.04 2.76 2.88
N ASP A 41 9.59 3.75 2.17
CA ASP A 41 9.10 4.25 0.88
C ASP A 41 10.17 3.98 -0.18
N PHE A 42 9.93 3.02 -1.05
CA PHE A 42 10.82 2.65 -2.16
C PHE A 42 10.74 3.62 -3.34
N GLY A 43 9.94 4.69 -3.25
CA GLY A 43 9.72 5.64 -4.33
C GLY A 43 8.83 5.11 -5.46
N GLU A 44 8.67 5.91 -6.50
CA GLU A 44 7.88 5.53 -7.68
C GLU A 44 8.52 4.32 -8.38
N GLN A 45 7.78 3.21 -8.44
CA GLN A 45 8.23 1.98 -9.08
C GLN A 45 7.74 1.93 -10.52
N ILE A 46 8.64 1.61 -11.45
CA ILE A 46 8.27 1.40 -12.86
C ILE A 46 7.64 0.01 -12.97
N THR A 47 6.30 -0.06 -12.90
CA THR A 47 5.52 -1.30 -12.98
C THR A 47 5.55 -1.96 -14.36
N ALA A 48 6.09 -1.29 -15.37
CA ALA A 48 5.80 -1.58 -16.78
C ALA A 48 6.66 -2.66 -17.47
N ALA A 49 7.68 -3.27 -16.86
CA ALA A 49 8.75 -3.87 -17.68
C ALA A 49 9.33 -5.23 -17.26
N THR A 50 8.57 -6.17 -16.67
CA THR A 50 9.16 -7.52 -16.43
C THR A 50 8.34 -8.72 -16.87
N GLY A 51 7.04 -8.59 -17.17
CA GLY A 51 6.20 -9.77 -17.44
C GLY A 51 6.09 -10.73 -16.26
N ARG A 52 6.52 -10.30 -15.06
CA ARG A 52 6.53 -11.10 -13.83
C ARG A 52 5.37 -10.68 -12.94
N SER A 53 4.20 -11.28 -13.17
CA SER A 53 3.06 -11.16 -12.26
C SER A 53 3.36 -11.67 -10.85
N TRP A 54 4.40 -12.48 -10.68
CA TRP A 54 4.86 -13.06 -9.42
C TRP A 54 5.83 -12.17 -8.63
N ALA A 55 6.31 -11.07 -9.19
CA ALA A 55 7.26 -10.15 -8.55
C ALA A 55 6.90 -8.68 -8.83
N GLN A 56 5.66 -8.32 -8.54
CA GLN A 56 5.20 -6.95 -8.67
C GLN A 56 5.88 -6.08 -7.61
N ALA A 57 6.51 -4.99 -8.07
CA ALA A 57 7.09 -4.00 -7.17
C ALA A 57 5.96 -3.12 -6.60
N HIS A 58 5.98 -2.92 -5.28
CA HIS A 58 5.10 -1.99 -4.57
C HIS A 58 5.94 -0.90 -3.91
N ARG A 59 5.35 0.28 -3.75
CA ARG A 59 6.07 1.45 -3.25
C ARG A 59 6.36 1.41 -1.74
N PHE A 60 5.41 1.01 -0.91
CA PHE A 60 5.55 1.11 0.54
C PHE A 60 5.70 -0.24 1.21
N ALA A 61 6.55 -0.32 2.23
CA ALA A 61 6.50 -1.38 3.23
C ALA A 61 5.77 -0.87 4.47
N VAL A 62 4.69 -1.54 4.87
CA VAL A 62 3.88 -1.20 6.05
C VAL A 62 3.90 -2.35 7.03
N ALA A 63 4.29 -2.08 8.27
CA ALA A 63 4.15 -3.03 9.37
C ALA A 63 2.74 -2.87 9.95
N LEU A 64 1.89 -3.86 9.74
CA LEU A 64 0.55 -3.92 10.32
C LEU A 64 0.64 -4.14 11.84
N ASP A 65 -0.39 -3.69 12.56
CA ASP A 65 -0.46 -3.80 14.02
C ASP A 65 -0.51 -5.26 14.51
N ASP A 66 -0.88 -6.20 13.64
CA ASP A 66 -0.86 -7.64 13.90
C ASP A 66 0.52 -8.30 13.72
N GLY A 67 1.53 -7.52 13.33
CA GLY A 67 2.92 -7.96 13.15
C GLY A 67 3.29 -8.39 11.73
N ARG A 68 2.33 -8.42 10.78
CA ARG A 68 2.65 -8.71 9.37
C ARG A 68 3.32 -7.51 8.70
N LEU A 69 4.28 -7.78 7.82
CA LEU A 69 4.85 -6.79 6.91
C LEU A 69 4.19 -6.94 5.53
N VAL A 70 3.54 -5.88 5.05
CA VAL A 70 2.86 -5.87 3.75
C VAL A 70 3.47 -4.83 2.82
N PHE A 71 3.49 -5.14 1.53
CA PHE A 71 3.99 -4.27 0.49
C PHE A 71 2.80 -3.75 -0.33
N VAL A 72 2.62 -2.43 -0.40
CA VAL A 72 1.41 -1.83 -0.97
C VAL A 72 1.70 -0.55 -1.74
N ASP A 73 0.82 -0.28 -2.70
CA ASP A 73 0.79 0.96 -3.46
C ASP A 73 0.00 2.06 -2.73
N PRO A 74 0.29 3.35 -3.00
CA PRO A 74 -0.38 4.48 -2.37
C PRO A 74 -1.92 4.45 -2.46
N GLU A 75 -2.48 3.85 -3.52
CA GLU A 75 -3.94 3.72 -3.70
C GLU A 75 -4.63 2.77 -2.70
N ASN A 76 -3.85 1.98 -1.97
CA ASN A 76 -4.33 1.07 -0.93
C ASN A 76 -4.09 1.62 0.48
N LEU A 77 -3.57 2.85 0.60
CA LEU A 77 -3.31 3.53 1.85
C LEU A 77 -4.33 4.64 2.11
N GLU A 78 -4.76 4.75 3.36
CA GLU A 78 -5.60 5.82 3.87
C GLU A 78 -4.98 6.36 5.17
N GLN A 79 -5.19 7.64 5.50
CA GLN A 79 -4.78 8.17 6.80
C GLN A 79 -5.58 7.48 7.91
N ALA A 80 -4.91 7.15 9.04
CA ALA A 80 -5.52 6.46 10.17
C ALA A 80 -6.62 7.28 10.85
#